data_AF-A0AAJ4T824-F1
#
_entry.id   AF-A0AAJ4T824-F1
#
_cell.length_a   1.000
_cell.length_b   1.000
_cell.length_c   1.000
_cell.angle_alpha   90.00
_cell.angle_beta   90.00
_cell.angle_gamma   90.00
#
_symmetry.space_group_name_H-M   'P 1'
#
loop_
_entity.id
_entity.type
_entity.pdbx_description
1 polymer ?
#
loop_
_entity_poly.entity_id
_entity_poly.type
_entity_poly.pdbx_seq_one_letter_code
_entity_poly.pdbx_strand_id
1 'polypeptide(L)'
;MLDELHGLVPELLACSPILDGWLLKGNTKAEALLYKVFGPAGPTTAAIAVLTESLKHDVDPRIVSMWNGRDGSEGASVQYVGRPIPETSMVVLRAKPGAFAKDWRLVTSLIHKSIVLWHPTLVTIESAGYFDKKVFKDRPGIGWMLYLPRVLTVQQVPEARALVPVLGADKKQIGTIIVSVTDAPFSDENPEHVKIANSIEIRLVDQDLLPRYADF
;
A
#
# COMPACT_ATOMS: atom_id res chain seq x y z
N MET A 1 15.36 0.47 -4.44
CA MET A 1 14.14 1.08 -5.05
C MET A 1 13.57 0.25 -6.19
N LEU A 2 14.18 0.22 -7.39
CA LEU A 2 13.56 -0.47 -8.54
C LEU A 2 13.45 -1.99 -8.35
N ASP A 3 14.46 -2.66 -7.78
CA ASP A 3 14.40 -4.10 -7.54
C ASP A 3 13.34 -4.47 -6.49
N GLU A 4 13.18 -3.65 -5.45
CA GLU A 4 12.13 -3.85 -4.44
C GLU A 4 10.75 -3.66 -5.06
N LEU A 5 10.57 -2.61 -5.87
CA LEU A 5 9.33 -2.38 -6.62
C LEU A 5 9.04 -3.52 -7.62
N HIS A 6 10.07 -4.04 -8.28
CA HIS A 6 9.95 -5.22 -9.15
C HIS A 6 9.44 -6.44 -8.36
N GLY A 7 9.93 -6.61 -7.14
CA GLY A 7 9.46 -7.65 -6.22
C GLY A 7 7.96 -7.58 -5.91
N LEU A 8 7.31 -6.42 -6.01
CA LEU A 8 5.88 -6.25 -5.77
C LEU A 8 5.02 -6.62 -7.01
N VAL A 9 5.60 -6.58 -8.22
CA VAL A 9 4.87 -6.75 -9.49
C VAL A 9 4.05 -8.05 -9.56
N PRO A 10 4.53 -9.22 -9.11
CA PRO A 10 3.72 -10.45 -9.15
C PRO A 10 2.41 -10.34 -8.37
N GLU A 11 2.43 -9.71 -7.19
CA GLU A 11 1.22 -9.53 -6.37
C GLU A 11 0.30 -8.45 -6.93
N LEU A 12 0.85 -7.42 -7.57
CA LEU A 12 0.06 -6.43 -8.31
C LEU A 12 -0.68 -7.11 -9.48
N LEU A 13 0.02 -7.95 -10.25
CA LEU A 13 -0.57 -8.72 -11.34
C LEU A 13 -1.65 -9.71 -10.83
N ALA A 14 -1.42 -10.32 -9.67
CA ALA A 14 -2.42 -11.18 -9.02
C ALA A 14 -3.66 -10.40 -8.57
N CYS A 15 -3.49 -9.15 -8.12
CA CYS A 15 -4.62 -8.28 -7.77
C CYS A 15 -5.46 -7.92 -9.01
N SER A 16 -4.82 -7.73 -10.16
CA SER A 16 -5.50 -7.47 -11.42
C SER A 16 -4.55 -7.65 -12.60
N PRO A 17 -4.97 -8.32 -13.69
CA PRO A 17 -4.11 -8.55 -14.86
C PRO A 17 -3.69 -7.25 -15.56
N ILE A 18 -4.36 -6.13 -15.27
CA ILE A 18 -4.06 -4.81 -15.85
C ILE A 18 -3.10 -3.96 -14.99
N LEU A 19 -2.60 -4.52 -13.88
CA LEU A 19 -1.52 -3.95 -13.08
C LEU A 19 -0.16 -4.49 -13.54
N ASP A 20 0.03 -4.48 -14.85
CA ASP A 20 1.20 -4.94 -15.57
C ASP A 20 1.85 -3.79 -16.36
N GLY A 21 2.90 -4.12 -17.14
CA GLY A 21 3.41 -3.20 -18.16
C GLY A 21 3.87 -1.83 -17.65
N TRP A 22 4.35 -1.75 -16.40
CA TRP A 22 4.68 -0.49 -15.72
C TRP A 22 5.62 0.40 -16.52
N LEU A 23 5.25 1.67 -16.66
CA LEU A 23 5.99 2.74 -17.35
C LEU A 23 6.41 3.81 -16.34
N LEU A 24 7.57 4.45 -16.55
CA LEU A 24 7.93 5.65 -15.79
C LEU A 24 6.93 6.77 -16.08
N LYS A 25 6.59 7.57 -15.06
CA LYS A 25 5.83 8.81 -15.28
C LYS A 25 6.71 9.84 -15.99
N GLY A 26 6.07 10.74 -16.73
CA GLY A 26 6.70 11.89 -17.38
C GLY A 26 5.86 13.16 -17.17
N ASN A 27 6.39 14.30 -17.60
CA ASN A 27 5.67 15.58 -17.50
C ASN A 27 4.56 15.69 -18.55
N THR A 28 4.69 14.93 -19.63
CA THR A 28 3.69 14.82 -20.68
C THR A 28 3.24 13.36 -20.85
N LYS A 29 2.06 13.15 -21.43
CA LYS A 29 1.57 11.79 -21.75
C LYS A 29 2.50 11.07 -22.73
N ALA A 30 3.06 11.81 -23.69
CA ALA A 30 4.02 11.25 -24.65
C ALA A 30 5.26 10.71 -23.93
N GLU A 31 5.86 11.49 -23.01
CA GLU A 31 6.99 11.04 -22.18
C GLU A 31 6.64 9.85 -21.30
N ALA A 32 5.45 9.86 -20.69
CA ALA A 32 4.99 8.81 -19.78
C ALA A 32 4.77 7.45 -20.48
N LEU A 33 4.81 7.39 -21.81
CA LEU A 33 4.68 6.16 -22.60
C LEU A 33 6.03 5.63 -23.13
N LEU A 34 7.15 6.31 -22.87
CA LEU A 34 8.44 5.97 -23.48
C LEU A 34 9.16 4.81 -22.78
N TYR A 35 9.19 4.81 -21.44
CA TYR A 35 10.14 3.99 -20.69
C TYR A 35 9.43 2.92 -19.85
N LYS A 36 9.49 1.66 -20.30
CA LYS A 36 9.10 0.51 -19.49
C LYS A 36 10.03 0.38 -18.29
N VAL A 37 9.47 0.29 -17.09
CA VAL A 37 10.22 0.14 -15.85
C VAL A 37 10.84 -1.23 -15.75
N PHE A 38 10.07 -2.28 -16.08
CA PHE A 38 10.49 -3.68 -15.94
C PHE A 38 10.48 -4.41 -17.29
N GLY A 39 11.49 -5.26 -17.48
CA GLY A 39 11.55 -6.29 -18.50
C GLY A 39 11.52 -7.69 -17.85
N PRO A 40 11.77 -8.76 -18.61
CA PRO A 40 11.70 -10.14 -18.11
C PRO A 40 12.63 -10.47 -16.94
N ALA A 41 13.74 -9.74 -16.81
CA ALA A 41 14.79 -9.99 -15.82
C ALA A 41 14.83 -8.95 -14.68
N GLY A 42 13.87 -8.02 -14.61
CA GLY A 42 13.88 -6.93 -13.64
C GLY A 42 13.88 -5.54 -14.28
N PRO A 43 14.42 -4.51 -13.60
CA PRO A 43 14.43 -3.14 -14.09
C PRO A 43 15.15 -3.00 -15.44
N THR A 44 14.60 -2.22 -16.37
CA THR A 44 15.22 -2.02 -17.68
C THR A 44 16.39 -1.04 -17.60
N THR A 45 17.40 -1.22 -18.47
CA THR A 45 18.54 -0.29 -18.58
C THR A 45 18.08 1.14 -18.89
N ALA A 46 17.05 1.29 -19.72
CA ALA A 46 16.50 2.60 -20.06
C ALA A 46 15.87 3.29 -18.83
N ALA A 47 15.07 2.57 -18.05
CA ALA A 47 14.48 3.13 -16.83
C ALA A 47 15.55 3.50 -15.79
N ILE A 48 16.59 2.67 -15.62
CA ILE A 48 17.72 2.96 -14.74
C ILE A 48 18.46 4.22 -15.21
N ALA A 49 18.73 4.36 -16.50
CA ALA A 49 19.43 5.53 -17.04
C ALA A 49 18.63 6.82 -16.83
N VAL A 50 17.33 6.80 -17.14
CA VAL A 50 16.43 7.95 -16.93
C VAL A 50 16.40 8.37 -15.47
N LEU A 51 16.21 7.40 -14.54
CA LEU A 51 16.14 7.71 -13.12
C LEU A 51 17.49 8.12 -12.52
N THR A 52 18.60 7.56 -13.01
CA THR A 52 19.94 7.99 -12.59
C THR A 52 20.17 9.45 -12.94
N GLU A 53 19.82 9.85 -14.16
CA GLU A 53 19.97 11.24 -14.61
C GLU A 53 18.98 12.18 -13.90
N SER A 54 17.71 11.78 -13.77
CA SER A 54 16.68 12.65 -13.17
C SER A 54 16.88 12.85 -11.67
N LEU A 55 17.40 11.85 -10.95
CA LEU A 55 17.61 11.89 -9.50
C LEU A 55 19.05 12.26 -9.11
N LYS A 56 19.92 12.65 -10.05
CA LYS A 56 21.35 12.87 -9.77
C LYS A 56 21.64 13.97 -8.73
N HIS A 57 20.71 14.90 -8.57
CA HIS A 57 20.79 16.02 -7.62
C HIS A 57 19.79 15.89 -6.46
N ASP A 58 18.96 14.83 -6.48
CA ASP A 58 17.95 14.60 -5.46
C ASP A 58 18.55 13.72 -4.36
N VAL A 59 18.75 14.32 -3.19
CA VAL A 59 19.32 13.63 -2.03
C VAL A 59 18.21 13.18 -1.08
N ASP A 60 17.25 14.05 -0.78
CA ASP A 60 16.06 13.77 0.02
C ASP A 60 14.89 14.68 -0.41
N PRO A 61 13.73 14.13 -0.82
CA PRO A 61 13.46 12.71 -1.10
C PRO A 61 13.92 12.30 -2.50
N ARG A 62 14.28 11.02 -2.67
CA ARG A 62 14.41 10.39 -4.00
C ARG A 62 13.08 9.77 -4.40
N ILE A 63 12.44 10.29 -5.43
CA ILE A 63 11.10 9.89 -5.83
C ILE A 63 11.14 9.09 -7.13
N VAL A 64 10.62 7.85 -7.10
CA VAL A 64 10.39 7.03 -8.29
C VAL A 64 8.89 6.86 -8.45
N SER A 65 8.36 7.22 -9.62
CA SER A 65 6.92 7.07 -9.91
C SER A 65 6.70 6.30 -11.21
N MET A 66 5.81 5.32 -11.16
CA MET A 66 5.42 4.50 -12.30
C MET A 66 3.90 4.38 -12.41
N TRP A 67 3.42 4.06 -13.60
CA TRP A 67 2.00 3.88 -13.90
C TRP A 67 1.78 2.74 -14.89
N ASN A 68 0.56 2.20 -14.95
CA ASN A 68 0.23 1.04 -15.79
C ASN A 68 -0.14 1.39 -17.24
N GLY A 69 0.07 2.64 -17.68
CA GLY A 69 -0.25 3.06 -19.05
C GLY A 69 -1.73 3.25 -19.37
N ARG A 70 -2.63 3.15 -18.37
CA ARG A 70 -4.09 3.20 -18.55
C ARG A 70 -4.72 4.46 -17.99
N ASP A 71 -5.75 4.95 -18.68
CA ASP A 71 -6.56 6.10 -18.26
C ASP A 71 -7.88 5.67 -17.59
N GLY A 72 -8.64 6.64 -17.08
CA GLY A 72 -10.02 6.43 -16.62
C GLY A 72 -10.12 5.53 -15.38
N SER A 73 -11.05 4.59 -15.38
CA SER A 73 -11.33 3.67 -14.27
C SER A 73 -10.31 2.53 -14.12
N GLU A 74 -9.40 2.38 -15.07
CA GLU A 74 -8.37 1.33 -15.11
C GLU A 74 -6.97 1.83 -14.77
N GLY A 75 -6.83 3.13 -14.49
CA GLY A 75 -5.54 3.73 -14.17
C GLY A 75 -5.01 3.29 -12.80
N ALA A 76 -3.71 3.00 -12.75
CA ALA A 76 -2.99 2.77 -11.51
C ALA A 76 -1.59 3.39 -11.55
N SER A 77 -1.09 3.78 -10.39
CA SER A 77 0.28 4.27 -10.22
C SER A 77 0.89 3.85 -8.89
N VAL A 78 2.19 3.61 -8.90
CA VAL A 78 3.00 3.38 -7.70
C VAL A 78 4.02 4.50 -7.60
N GLN A 79 4.15 5.08 -6.42
CA GLN A 79 5.17 6.05 -6.09
C GLN A 79 5.99 5.55 -4.90
N TYR A 80 7.30 5.48 -5.08
CA TYR A 80 8.27 5.25 -4.01
C TYR A 80 8.91 6.60 -3.66
N VAL A 81 8.81 7.01 -2.41
CA VAL A 81 9.46 8.19 -1.83
C VAL A 81 10.52 7.69 -0.87
N GLY A 82 11.77 7.65 -1.33
CA GLY A 82 12.91 7.21 -0.53
C GLY A 82 13.52 8.38 0.22
N ARG A 83 13.69 8.22 1.54
CA ARG A 83 14.31 9.21 2.43
C ARG A 83 15.41 8.53 3.25
N PRO A 84 16.49 9.24 3.60
CA PRO A 84 17.53 8.70 4.47
C PRO A 84 17.03 8.58 5.91
N ILE A 85 17.55 7.59 6.66
CA ILE A 85 17.30 7.46 8.10
C ILE A 85 17.73 8.77 8.81
N PRO A 86 16.95 9.31 9.76
CA PRO A 86 15.77 8.71 10.42
C PRO A 86 14.42 8.97 9.75
N GLU A 87 14.38 9.63 8.60
CA GLU A 87 13.12 9.98 7.93
C GLU A 87 12.39 8.75 7.37
N THR A 88 11.06 8.78 7.42
CA THR A 88 10.22 7.68 6.91
C THR A 88 10.18 7.69 5.38
N SER A 89 10.55 6.55 4.77
CA SER A 89 10.29 6.27 3.36
C SER A 89 8.85 5.77 3.16
N MET A 90 8.26 6.02 2.00
CA MET A 90 6.86 5.68 1.74
C MET A 90 6.68 5.07 0.35
N VAL A 91 5.84 4.04 0.24
CA VAL A 91 5.35 3.51 -1.04
C VAL A 91 3.84 3.70 -1.11
N VAL A 92 3.38 4.39 -2.14
CA VAL A 92 1.95 4.67 -2.36
C VAL A 92 1.49 4.02 -3.65
N LEU A 93 0.60 3.04 -3.53
CA LEU A 93 -0.19 2.53 -4.66
C LEU A 93 -1.50 3.32 -4.72
N ARG A 94 -1.76 3.94 -5.87
CA ARG A 94 -3.08 4.50 -6.19
C ARG A 94 -3.65 3.72 -7.37
N ALA A 95 -4.69 2.94 -7.13
CA ALA A 95 -5.41 2.22 -8.18
C ALA A 95 -6.86 2.67 -8.19
N LYS A 96 -7.42 2.87 -9.38
CA LYS A 96 -8.84 3.12 -9.55
C LYS A 96 -9.65 1.84 -9.26
N PRO A 97 -10.93 1.93 -8.89
CA PRO A 97 -11.72 0.75 -8.54
C PRO A 97 -11.78 -0.34 -9.62
N GLY A 98 -11.71 0.03 -10.90
CA GLY A 98 -11.67 -0.93 -12.01
C GLY A 98 -10.32 -1.62 -12.20
N ALA A 99 -9.25 -1.10 -11.59
CA ALA A 99 -7.89 -1.60 -11.71
C ALA A 99 -7.42 -2.48 -10.54
N PHE A 100 -8.18 -2.55 -9.45
CA PHE A 100 -7.73 -3.16 -8.20
C PHE A 100 -8.56 -4.36 -7.78
N ALA A 101 -7.98 -5.22 -6.94
CA ALA A 101 -8.61 -6.43 -6.46
C ALA A 101 -9.88 -6.13 -5.65
N LYS A 102 -10.89 -6.98 -5.84
CA LYS A 102 -12.12 -6.99 -5.03
C LYS A 102 -12.06 -8.03 -3.91
N ASP A 103 -11.27 -9.08 -4.09
CA ASP A 103 -11.04 -10.11 -3.08
C ASP A 103 -10.01 -9.61 -2.07
N TRP A 104 -10.45 -9.48 -0.82
CA TRP A 104 -9.61 -9.06 0.29
C TRP A 104 -8.39 -9.98 0.46
N ARG A 105 -8.47 -11.26 0.09
CA ARG A 105 -7.34 -12.19 0.19
C ARG A 105 -6.17 -11.82 -0.73
N LEU A 106 -6.46 -11.39 -1.95
CA LEU A 106 -5.43 -10.91 -2.89
C LEU A 106 -4.76 -9.64 -2.35
N VAL A 107 -5.54 -8.74 -1.77
CA VAL A 107 -5.02 -7.53 -1.12
C VAL A 107 -4.15 -7.88 0.09
N THR A 108 -4.51 -8.89 0.89
CA THR A 108 -3.65 -9.33 2.00
C THR A 108 -2.34 -9.95 1.54
N SER A 109 -2.32 -10.68 0.40
CA SER A 109 -1.08 -11.18 -0.20
C SER A 109 -0.16 -10.04 -0.65
N LEU A 110 -0.75 -9.00 -1.27
CA LEU A 110 -0.02 -7.78 -1.62
C LEU A 110 0.58 -7.08 -0.40
N ILE A 111 -0.21 -6.92 0.68
CA ILE A 111 0.28 -6.36 1.95
C ILE A 111 1.42 -7.23 2.52
N HIS A 112 1.23 -8.55 2.57
CA HIS A 112 2.26 -9.47 3.05
C HIS A 112 3.56 -9.32 2.27
N LYS A 113 3.49 -9.24 0.93
CA LYS A 113 4.67 -9.02 0.10
C LYS A 113 5.35 -7.69 0.38
N SER A 114 4.57 -6.62 0.59
CA SER A 114 5.12 -5.32 0.99
C SER A 114 5.87 -5.39 2.33
N ILE A 115 5.38 -6.20 3.27
CA ILE A 115 6.03 -6.40 4.58
C ILE A 115 7.37 -7.10 4.43
N VAL A 116 7.44 -8.14 3.60
CA VAL A 116 8.69 -8.86 3.31
C VAL A 116 9.72 -7.97 2.61
N LEU A 117 9.26 -7.08 1.72
CA LEU A 117 10.15 -6.21 0.95
C LEU A 117 10.70 -5.06 1.80
N TRP A 118 9.87 -4.42 2.62
CA TRP A 118 10.21 -3.13 3.23
C TRP A 118 10.20 -3.11 4.76
N HIS A 119 9.71 -4.15 5.42
CA HIS A 119 9.54 -4.20 6.88
C HIS A 119 8.89 -2.90 7.45
N PRO A 120 7.74 -2.47 6.88
CA PRO A 120 7.16 -1.19 7.20
C PRO A 120 6.63 -1.15 8.64
N THR A 121 6.62 0.04 9.23
CA THR A 121 5.98 0.29 10.53
C THR A 121 4.45 0.31 10.44
N LEU A 122 3.91 0.48 9.22
CA LEU A 122 2.50 0.65 8.93
C LEU A 122 2.20 0.31 7.47
N VAL A 123 1.06 -0.35 7.20
CA VAL A 123 0.45 -0.40 5.86
C VAL A 123 -1.02 -0.10 5.99
N THR A 124 -1.52 0.85 5.19
CA THR A 124 -2.95 1.19 5.11
C THR A 124 -3.49 0.87 3.72
N ILE A 125 -4.68 0.28 3.66
CA ILE A 125 -5.48 0.15 2.44
C ILE A 125 -6.83 0.79 2.71
N GLU A 126 -7.12 1.88 2.02
CA GLU A 126 -8.34 2.65 2.20
C GLU A 126 -8.77 3.28 0.87
N SER A 127 -10.05 3.64 0.77
CA SER A 127 -10.52 4.47 -0.33
C SER A 127 -10.19 5.94 -0.07
N ALA A 128 -10.03 6.71 -1.15
CA ALA A 128 -9.49 8.07 -1.06
C ALA A 128 -10.30 9.03 -0.15
N GLY A 129 -11.62 8.83 -0.05
CA GLY A 129 -12.49 9.64 0.80
C GLY A 129 -12.53 9.22 2.27
N TYR A 130 -11.88 8.11 2.65
CA TYR A 130 -11.96 7.59 4.01
C TYR A 130 -11.25 8.47 5.04
N PHE A 131 -10.21 9.21 4.64
CA PHE A 131 -9.48 10.09 5.55
C PHE A 131 -10.39 11.09 6.28
N ASP A 132 -11.44 11.59 5.62
CA ASP A 132 -12.40 12.52 6.23
C ASP A 132 -13.36 11.82 7.19
N LYS A 133 -13.50 10.50 7.09
CA LYS A 133 -14.47 9.67 7.83
C LYS A 133 -13.87 8.91 9.01
N LYS A 134 -12.55 8.74 9.08
CA LYS A 134 -11.86 8.16 10.25
C LYS A 134 -12.07 8.99 11.52
N VAL A 135 -12.06 8.32 12.67
CA VAL A 135 -12.36 8.88 14.00
C VAL A 135 -11.24 9.81 14.49
N PHE A 136 -9.98 9.39 14.34
CA PHE A 136 -8.82 10.10 14.87
C PHE A 136 -7.95 10.64 13.74
N LYS A 137 -7.83 11.97 13.64
CA LYS A 137 -7.07 12.61 12.54
C LYS A 137 -5.57 12.47 12.68
N ASP A 138 -5.08 12.38 13.90
CA ASP A 138 -3.66 12.21 14.27
C ASP A 138 -3.16 10.75 14.23
N ARG A 139 -4.03 9.79 13.88
CA ARG A 139 -3.71 8.36 13.83
C ARG A 139 -4.06 7.73 12.47
N PRO A 140 -3.44 6.60 12.08
CA PRO A 140 -3.85 5.83 10.91
C PRO A 140 -5.32 5.43 10.96
N GLY A 141 -6.03 5.56 9.84
CA GLY A 141 -7.36 4.99 9.70
C GLY A 141 -7.28 3.49 9.43
N ILE A 142 -8.34 2.75 9.79
CA ILE A 142 -8.44 1.33 9.43
C ILE A 142 -8.80 1.18 7.95
N GLY A 143 -9.75 1.98 7.47
CA GLY A 143 -10.25 1.89 6.10
C GLY A 143 -10.70 0.47 5.78
N TRP A 144 -10.13 -0.12 4.73
CA TRP A 144 -10.31 -1.54 4.44
C TRP A 144 -9.40 -2.41 5.31
N MET A 145 -8.10 -2.10 5.32
CA MET A 145 -7.10 -2.90 6.01
C MET A 145 -6.00 -2.05 6.63
N LEU A 146 -5.55 -2.49 7.80
CA LEU A 146 -4.41 -1.92 8.50
C LEU A 146 -3.45 -3.03 8.92
N TYR A 147 -2.18 -2.92 8.54
CA TYR A 147 -1.12 -3.71 9.15
C TYR A 147 -0.46 -2.94 10.28
N LEU A 148 -0.24 -3.63 11.40
CA LEU A 148 0.64 -3.18 12.48
C LEU A 148 1.68 -4.28 12.80
N PRO A 149 2.94 -3.92 13.09
CA PRO A 149 4.00 -4.85 13.51
C PRO A 149 3.83 -5.28 14.98
N ARG A 150 2.63 -5.80 15.29
CA ARG A 150 2.27 -6.31 16.61
C ARG A 150 1.28 -7.46 16.51
N VAL A 151 1.34 -8.36 17.48
CA VAL A 151 0.38 -9.47 17.60
C VAL A 151 -0.91 -8.93 18.22
N LEU A 152 -2.03 -9.12 17.52
CA LEU A 152 -3.38 -8.77 17.98
C LEU A 152 -4.26 -10.01 18.01
N THR A 153 -5.10 -10.12 19.03
CA THR A 153 -6.04 -11.23 19.20
C THR A 153 -7.48 -10.81 18.92
N VAL A 154 -8.34 -11.79 18.66
CA VAL A 154 -9.79 -11.57 18.47
C VAL A 154 -10.43 -10.95 19.72
N GLN A 155 -9.92 -11.26 20.91
CA GLN A 155 -10.40 -10.64 22.16
C GLN A 155 -10.08 -9.15 22.24
N GLN A 156 -8.94 -8.73 21.68
CA GLN A 156 -8.55 -7.31 21.64
C GLN A 156 -9.30 -6.53 20.58
N VAL A 157 -9.67 -7.16 19.46
CA VAL A 157 -10.33 -6.49 18.32
C VAL A 157 -11.52 -7.32 17.81
N PRO A 158 -12.58 -7.53 18.61
CA PRO A 158 -13.71 -8.36 18.22
C PRO A 158 -14.54 -7.78 17.07
N GLU A 159 -14.43 -6.48 16.82
CA GLU A 159 -15.09 -5.77 15.73
C GLU A 159 -14.47 -6.07 14.35
N ALA A 160 -13.22 -6.54 14.31
CA ALA A 160 -12.54 -6.88 13.06
C ALA A 160 -13.18 -8.10 12.38
N ARG A 161 -13.39 -8.01 11.07
CA ARG A 161 -13.94 -9.13 10.27
C ARG A 161 -12.92 -10.21 9.99
N ALA A 162 -11.64 -9.86 9.98
CA ALA A 162 -10.55 -10.81 10.05
C ALA A 162 -9.32 -10.18 10.73
N LEU A 163 -8.56 -11.02 11.43
CA LEU A 163 -7.21 -10.73 11.90
C LEU A 163 -6.27 -11.74 11.25
N VAL A 164 -5.47 -11.29 10.29
CA VAL A 164 -4.55 -12.16 9.55
C VAL A 164 -3.17 -12.06 10.20
N PRO A 165 -2.63 -13.16 10.77
CA PRO A 165 -1.28 -13.16 11.30
C PRO A 165 -0.27 -13.05 10.17
N VAL A 166 0.73 -12.18 10.35
CA VAL A 166 1.88 -12.09 9.43
C VAL A 166 3.04 -12.83 10.05
N LEU A 167 3.54 -13.85 9.37
CA LEU A 167 4.62 -14.70 9.87
C LEU A 167 5.97 -14.25 9.28
N GLY A 168 6.98 -14.12 10.14
CA GLY A 168 8.36 -13.91 9.74
C GLY A 168 9.03 -15.19 9.22
N ALA A 169 10.28 -15.08 8.81
CA ALA A 169 11.07 -16.20 8.29
C ALA A 169 11.24 -17.33 9.32
N ASP A 170 11.22 -17.01 10.62
CA ASP A 170 11.30 -17.98 11.73
C ASP A 170 9.94 -18.59 12.11
N LYS A 171 8.89 -18.33 11.30
CA LYS A 171 7.50 -18.73 11.53
C LYS A 171 6.86 -18.11 12.76
N LYS A 172 7.49 -17.11 13.41
CA LYS A 172 6.84 -16.35 14.47
C LYS A 172 6.01 -15.23 13.88
N GLN A 173 4.92 -14.89 14.55
CA GLN A 173 4.08 -13.77 14.14
C GLN A 173 4.82 -12.45 14.42
N ILE A 174 5.06 -11.68 13.35
CA ILE A 174 5.74 -10.37 13.40
C ILE A 174 4.75 -9.20 13.37
N GLY A 175 3.48 -9.48 13.03
CA GLY A 175 2.44 -8.48 13.01
C GLY A 175 1.07 -9.04 12.68
N THR A 176 0.10 -8.15 12.50
CA THR A 176 -1.28 -8.52 12.21
C THR A 176 -1.86 -7.56 11.17
N ILE A 177 -2.53 -8.11 10.15
CA ILE A 177 -3.38 -7.34 9.25
C ILE A 177 -4.80 -7.39 9.80
N ILE A 178 -5.36 -6.23 10.10
CA ILE A 178 -6.72 -6.03 10.56
C ILE A 178 -7.58 -5.73 9.34
N VAL A 179 -8.69 -6.46 9.16
CA VAL A 179 -9.58 -6.31 8.02
C VAL A 179 -10.98 -5.90 8.49
N SER A 180 -11.49 -4.77 8.00
CA SER A 180 -12.80 -4.24 8.38
C SER A 180 -13.96 -4.86 7.60
N VAL A 181 -13.74 -5.27 6.35
CA VAL A 181 -14.77 -5.81 5.44
C VAL A 181 -14.19 -6.97 4.64
N THR A 182 -14.91 -8.11 4.62
CA THR A 182 -14.44 -9.35 3.95
C THR A 182 -15.45 -9.92 2.94
N ASP A 183 -16.68 -9.43 2.94
CA ASP A 183 -17.79 -9.85 2.09
C ASP A 183 -17.93 -8.99 0.81
N ALA A 184 -17.30 -7.82 0.78
CA ALA A 184 -17.23 -6.92 -0.38
C ALA A 184 -15.97 -6.05 -0.34
N PRO A 185 -15.62 -5.37 -1.46
CA PRO A 185 -14.64 -4.29 -1.42
C PRO A 185 -15.08 -3.19 -0.47
N PHE A 186 -14.14 -2.65 0.31
CA PHE A 186 -14.42 -1.49 1.15
C PHE A 186 -14.87 -0.30 0.30
N SER A 187 -15.82 0.46 0.84
CA SER A 187 -16.35 1.68 0.21
C SER A 187 -16.61 2.66 1.33
N ASP A 188 -16.00 3.84 1.23
CA ASP A 188 -16.26 4.91 2.19
C ASP A 188 -17.65 5.52 2.01
N GLU A 189 -18.32 5.29 0.88
CA GLU A 189 -19.72 5.69 0.66
C GLU A 189 -20.71 4.75 1.36
N ASN A 190 -20.28 3.55 1.76
CA ASN A 190 -21.11 2.65 2.53
C ASN A 190 -20.99 2.97 4.03
N PRO A 191 -22.06 3.48 4.69
CA PRO A 191 -22.00 3.87 6.09
C PRO A 191 -21.70 2.68 7.03
N GLU A 192 -22.11 1.46 6.69
CA GLU A 192 -21.80 0.28 7.52
C GLU A 192 -20.33 -0.11 7.44
N HIS A 193 -19.70 0.01 6.26
CA HIS A 193 -18.24 -0.20 6.12
C HIS A 193 -17.46 0.79 6.98
N VAL A 194 -17.82 2.08 6.87
CA VAL A 194 -17.20 3.16 7.67
C VAL A 194 -17.41 2.93 9.17
N LYS A 195 -18.63 2.56 9.58
CA LYS A 195 -18.96 2.31 10.98
C LYS A 195 -18.13 1.16 11.57
N ILE A 196 -17.93 0.06 10.84
CA ILE A 196 -17.09 -1.05 11.30
C ILE A 196 -15.64 -0.60 11.45
N ALA A 197 -15.09 0.07 10.42
CA ALA A 197 -13.72 0.56 10.47
C ALA A 197 -13.49 1.55 11.63
N ASN A 198 -14.41 2.51 11.84
CA ASN A 198 -14.39 3.43 12.96
C ASN A 198 -14.52 2.73 14.33
N SER A 199 -15.31 1.66 14.42
CA SER A 199 -15.44 0.88 15.67
C SER A 199 -14.12 0.19 16.03
N ILE A 200 -13.41 -0.33 15.03
CA ILE A 200 -12.06 -0.91 15.20
C ILE A 200 -11.07 0.18 15.63
N GLU A 201 -11.11 1.38 15.04
CA GLU A 201 -10.25 2.50 15.44
C GLU A 201 -10.43 2.86 16.92
N ILE A 202 -11.68 3.01 17.37
CA ILE A 202 -12.01 3.29 18.77
C ILE A 202 -11.50 2.17 19.68
N ARG A 203 -11.75 0.90 19.32
CA ARG A 203 -11.30 -0.26 20.08
C ARG A 203 -9.79 -0.30 20.27
N LEU A 204 -9.03 -0.01 19.21
CA LEU A 204 -7.58 -0.01 19.28
C LEU A 204 -7.08 1.16 20.12
N VAL A 205 -7.65 2.35 20.01
CA VAL A 205 -7.24 3.50 20.81
C VAL A 205 -7.54 3.32 22.30
N ASP A 206 -8.70 2.73 22.65
CA ASP A 206 -9.09 2.42 24.04
C ASP A 206 -8.08 1.51 24.78
N GLN A 207 -7.27 0.77 24.02
CA GLN A 207 -6.24 -0.14 24.54
C GLN A 207 -4.81 0.33 24.23
N ASP A 208 -4.62 1.57 23.78
CA ASP A 208 -3.33 2.12 23.33
C ASP A 208 -2.65 1.28 22.23
N LEU A 209 -3.45 0.67 21.35
CA LEU A 209 -2.99 -0.26 20.32
C LEU A 209 -2.69 0.39 18.95
N LEU A 210 -3.30 1.55 18.68
CA LEU A 210 -3.16 2.29 17.41
C LEU A 210 -2.20 3.49 17.61
N PRO A 211 -1.01 3.55 17.01
CA PRO A 211 -0.05 4.65 17.21
C PRO A 211 -0.52 5.97 16.57
N ARG A 212 0.08 7.10 16.98
CA ARG A 212 -0.10 8.39 16.28
C ARG A 212 0.93 8.54 15.17
N TYR A 213 0.64 9.40 14.21
CA TYR A 213 1.61 9.71 13.15
C TYR A 213 2.92 10.31 13.68
N ALA A 214 2.87 11.02 14.79
CA ALA A 214 4.05 11.62 15.42
C ALA A 214 4.93 10.60 16.18
N ASP A 215 4.47 9.35 16.34
CA ASP A 215 5.19 8.31 17.06
C ASP A 215 6.02 7.40 16.09
N PHE A 216 5.98 7.66 14.78
CA PHE A 216 6.73 6.93 13.75
C PHE A 216 8.05 7.62 13.37
#